data_AF-A0A7C6Y2C0-F1
#
_entry.id   AF-A0A7C6Y2C0-F1
#
_cell.length_a   1.000
_cell.length_b   1.000
_cell.length_c   1.000
_cell.angle_alpha   90.00
_cell.angle_beta   90.00
_cell.angle_gamma   90.00
#
_symmetry.space_group_name_H-M   'P 1'
#
loop_
_entity.id
_entity.type
_entity.pdbx_description
1 polymer ?
#
loop_
_entity_poly.entity_id
_entity_poly.type
_entity_poly.pdbx_seq_one_letter_code
_entity_poly.pdbx_strand_id
1 'polypeptide(L)'
;AALNPEHVSAYLLKCEEGTPFYRRYPNGKGLPTEEEQAEFYLMTCEFLAKNGYWQEEISNFAKPGKESVHNQKYWTLTPYLGLGPGAYSDFGGKRFYFPADTKAFCQAAKAGNITSLLEIEDETPNRLEETVFLALRTGNGLTRSALCDVSKDGNALFDKIAKALKPYTEKGLVHENGEAIRLTSAGFLLANALMTEALLAMGQ
;
A
#
# COMPACT_ATOMS: atom_id res chain seq x y z
N ALA A 1 -10.87 11.51 -21.26
CA ALA A 1 -9.49 11.17 -21.72
C ALA A 1 -9.53 10.35 -23.02
N ALA A 2 -8.69 10.64 -24.02
CA ALA A 2 -8.76 10.04 -25.36
C ALA A 2 -8.47 8.52 -25.43
N LEU A 3 -7.56 8.02 -24.58
CA LEU A 3 -7.22 6.58 -24.52
C LEU A 3 -8.21 5.76 -23.66
N ASN A 4 -8.94 6.42 -22.76
CA ASN A 4 -10.00 5.84 -21.93
C ASN A 4 -9.69 4.47 -21.26
N PRO A 5 -8.51 4.27 -20.61
CA PRO A 5 -8.15 2.98 -20.02
C PRO A 5 -9.13 2.56 -18.91
N GLU A 6 -9.15 1.27 -18.56
CA GLU A 6 -9.99 0.79 -17.45
C GLU A 6 -9.36 1.10 -16.08
N HIS A 7 -8.03 1.12 -16.04
CA HIS A 7 -7.21 1.29 -14.84
C HIS A 7 -5.97 2.14 -15.19
N VAL A 8 -5.54 2.98 -14.24
CA VAL A 8 -4.38 3.85 -14.36
C VAL A 8 -3.54 3.73 -13.09
N SER A 9 -2.27 3.38 -13.26
CA SER A 9 -1.25 3.49 -12.22
C SER A 9 -0.43 4.77 -12.45
N ALA A 10 -0.45 5.67 -11.47
CA ALA A 10 0.28 6.94 -11.49
C ALA A 10 1.12 7.08 -10.21
N TYR A 11 2.43 6.87 -10.36
CA TYR A 11 3.39 6.90 -9.26
C TYR A 11 4.10 8.27 -9.17
N LEU A 12 4.38 8.70 -7.95
CA LEU A 12 5.35 9.77 -7.69
C LEU A 12 6.75 9.29 -8.08
N LEU A 13 7.49 10.13 -8.80
CA LEU A 13 8.78 9.74 -9.35
C LEU A 13 9.83 9.70 -8.25
N LYS A 14 10.47 8.54 -8.07
CA LYS A 14 11.63 8.39 -7.19
C LYS A 14 12.89 8.13 -7.99
N CYS A 15 13.93 8.92 -7.74
CA CYS A 15 15.24 8.76 -8.38
C CYS A 15 16.15 7.91 -7.47
N GLU A 16 16.23 6.61 -7.76
CA GLU A 16 17.00 5.66 -6.94
C GLU A 16 18.47 5.60 -7.35
N GLU A 17 19.37 5.71 -6.36
CA GLU A 17 20.81 5.59 -6.57
C GLU A 17 21.19 4.25 -7.25
N GLY A 18 22.21 4.30 -8.09
CA GLY A 18 22.68 3.12 -8.84
C GLY A 18 21.87 2.80 -10.10
N THR A 19 20.74 3.47 -10.34
CA THR A 19 19.95 3.26 -11.57
C THR A 19 20.51 4.05 -12.77
N PRO A 20 20.27 3.59 -14.02
CA PRO A 20 20.54 4.40 -15.21
C PRO A 20 19.83 5.76 -15.18
N PHE A 21 18.66 5.83 -14.55
CA PHE A 21 17.89 7.06 -14.42
C PHE A 21 18.60 8.08 -13.52
N TYR A 22 19.12 7.64 -12.36
CA TYR A 22 19.92 8.48 -11.48
C TYR A 22 21.20 8.99 -12.14
N ARG A 23 21.89 8.18 -12.96
CA ARG A 23 23.07 8.66 -13.72
C ARG A 23 22.73 9.78 -14.70
N ARG A 24 21.51 9.80 -15.23
CA ARG A 24 21.02 10.85 -16.14
C ARG A 24 20.55 12.09 -15.38
N TYR A 25 19.95 11.91 -14.21
CA TYR A 25 19.41 12.97 -13.34
C TYR A 25 20.01 12.84 -11.93
N PRO A 26 21.31 13.11 -11.75
CA PRO A 26 21.98 12.93 -10.47
C PRO A 26 21.32 13.83 -9.43
N ASN A 27 20.97 13.26 -8.27
CA ASN A 27 20.23 13.94 -7.20
C ASN A 27 18.93 14.61 -7.69
N GLY A 28 18.29 14.03 -8.71
CA GLY A 28 17.06 14.57 -9.29
C GLY A 28 17.23 15.91 -10.02
N LYS A 29 18.46 16.33 -10.34
CA LYS A 29 18.71 17.61 -10.99
C LYS A 29 17.98 17.71 -12.33
N GLY A 30 17.11 18.71 -12.46
CA GLY A 30 16.30 18.94 -13.66
C GLY A 30 15.01 18.12 -13.72
N LEU A 31 14.68 17.40 -12.65
CA LEU A 31 13.36 16.82 -12.43
C LEU A 31 12.50 17.78 -11.57
N PRO A 32 11.17 17.60 -11.56
CA PRO A 32 10.28 18.40 -10.73
C PRO A 32 10.62 18.31 -9.24
N THR A 33 10.45 19.42 -8.51
CA THR A 33 10.64 19.47 -7.05
C THR A 33 9.59 18.65 -6.31
N GLU A 34 9.75 18.43 -5.00
CA GLU A 34 8.75 17.73 -4.19
C GLU A 34 7.39 18.45 -4.19
N GLU A 35 7.43 19.79 -4.17
CA GLU A 35 6.22 20.63 -4.26
C GLU A 35 5.53 20.48 -5.62
N GLU A 36 6.29 20.54 -6.73
CA GLU A 36 5.73 20.35 -8.07
C GLU A 36 5.16 18.93 -8.24
N GLN A 37 5.82 17.92 -7.68
CA GLN A 37 5.33 16.55 -7.69
C GLN A 37 4.03 16.39 -6.91
N ALA A 38 3.92 17.03 -5.74
CA ALA A 38 2.68 17.05 -4.96
C ALA A 38 1.53 17.72 -5.74
N GLU A 39 1.81 18.84 -6.42
CA GLU A 39 0.83 19.51 -7.28
C GLU A 39 0.38 18.62 -8.45
N PHE A 40 1.33 17.97 -9.13
CA PHE A 40 1.01 17.05 -10.23
C PHE A 40 0.18 15.86 -9.77
N TYR A 41 0.46 15.33 -8.58
CA TYR A 41 -0.32 14.26 -8.00
C TYR A 41 -1.77 14.68 -7.71
N LEU A 42 -1.96 15.83 -7.07
CA LEU A 42 -3.31 16.35 -6.78
C LEU A 42 -4.08 16.66 -8.07
N MET A 43 -3.41 17.28 -9.06
CA MET A 43 -3.98 17.51 -10.39
C MET A 43 -4.38 16.19 -11.06
N THR A 44 -3.55 15.15 -10.93
CA THR A 44 -3.85 13.81 -11.48
C THR A 44 -5.07 13.20 -10.81
N CYS A 45 -5.15 13.25 -9.47
CA CYS A 45 -6.29 12.76 -8.70
C CYS A 45 -7.59 13.47 -9.13
N GLU A 46 -7.57 14.80 -9.19
CA GLU A 46 -8.73 15.61 -9.59
C GLU A 46 -9.14 15.32 -11.04
N PHE A 47 -8.18 15.26 -11.97
CA PHE A 47 -8.44 14.96 -13.37
C PHE A 47 -9.07 13.58 -13.55
N LEU A 48 -8.53 12.55 -12.90
CA LEU A 48 -9.03 11.18 -12.98
C LEU A 48 -10.41 11.06 -12.34
N ALA A 49 -10.64 11.68 -11.17
CA ALA A 49 -11.96 11.73 -10.53
C ALA A 49 -13.01 12.36 -11.44
N LYS A 50 -12.71 13.50 -12.08
CA LYS A 50 -13.59 14.17 -13.05
C LYS A 50 -13.89 13.32 -14.29
N ASN A 51 -13.04 12.34 -14.60
CA ASN A 51 -13.21 11.39 -15.71
C ASN A 51 -13.79 10.03 -15.25
N GLY A 52 -14.31 9.94 -14.03
CA GLY A 52 -15.02 8.74 -13.54
C GLY A 52 -14.11 7.64 -13.01
N TYR A 53 -12.87 7.96 -12.64
CA TYR A 53 -11.96 7.03 -11.98
C TYR A 53 -11.99 7.26 -10.47
N TRP A 54 -12.09 6.17 -9.73
CA TRP A 54 -11.93 6.12 -8.28
C TRP A 54 -10.47 5.88 -7.93
N GLN A 55 -9.94 6.58 -6.92
CA GLN A 55 -8.62 6.32 -6.37
C GLN A 55 -8.68 5.11 -5.43
N GLU A 56 -8.35 3.93 -5.94
CA GLU A 56 -8.47 2.68 -5.17
C GLU A 56 -7.39 2.53 -4.09
N GLU A 57 -6.19 3.07 -4.35
CA GLU A 57 -5.09 3.19 -3.41
C GLU A 57 -4.18 4.37 -3.82
N ILE A 58 -3.18 4.69 -3.01
CA ILE A 58 -2.25 5.83 -3.18
C ILE A 58 -1.89 6.11 -4.64
N SER A 59 -1.49 5.11 -5.42
CA SER A 59 -0.99 5.30 -6.79
C SER A 59 -1.90 4.74 -7.90
N ASN A 60 -3.05 4.14 -7.59
CA ASN A 60 -3.88 3.46 -8.59
C ASN A 60 -5.30 4.01 -8.61
N PHE A 61 -5.82 4.09 -9.84
CA PHE A 61 -7.12 4.64 -10.15
C PHE A 61 -7.84 3.70 -11.11
N ALA A 62 -9.12 3.43 -10.85
CA ALA A 62 -9.90 2.50 -11.63
C ALA A 62 -11.28 3.03 -11.92
N LYS A 63 -11.86 2.64 -13.06
CA LYS A 63 -13.31 2.76 -13.23
C LYS A 63 -14.02 1.80 -12.25
N PRO A 64 -15.27 2.09 -11.86
CA PRO A 64 -16.03 1.20 -10.99
C PRO A 64 -16.05 -0.24 -11.52
N GLY A 65 -15.67 -1.21 -10.69
CA GLY A 65 -15.62 -2.63 -11.05
C GLY A 65 -14.38 -3.04 -11.86
N LYS A 66 -13.40 -2.14 -12.02
CA LYS A 66 -12.12 -2.38 -12.72
C LYS A 66 -10.92 -2.24 -11.79
N GLU A 67 -11.17 -2.34 -10.48
CA GLU A 67 -10.17 -2.32 -9.44
C GLU A 67 -9.18 -3.49 -9.60
N SER A 68 -7.92 -3.28 -9.23
CA SER A 68 -6.90 -4.30 -9.35
C SER A 68 -7.10 -5.40 -8.31
N VAL A 69 -7.76 -6.50 -8.71
CA VAL A 69 -7.96 -7.68 -7.84
C VAL A 69 -6.64 -8.19 -7.26
N HIS A 70 -5.55 -8.11 -8.02
CA HIS A 70 -4.23 -8.53 -7.58
C HIS A 70 -3.70 -7.63 -6.45
N ASN A 71 -3.76 -6.30 -6.62
CA ASN A 71 -3.26 -5.37 -5.61
C ASN A 71 -4.12 -5.42 -4.35
N GLN A 72 -5.45 -5.52 -4.51
CA GLN A 72 -6.37 -5.61 -3.38
C GLN A 72 -6.04 -6.80 -2.47
N LYS A 73 -5.64 -7.96 -3.01
CA LYS A 73 -5.22 -9.11 -2.18
C LYS A 73 -4.08 -8.75 -1.21
N TYR A 74 -3.10 -7.96 -1.66
CA TYR A 74 -2.01 -7.53 -0.79
C TYR A 74 -2.51 -6.55 0.27
N TRP A 75 -3.35 -5.60 -0.11
CA TRP A 75 -3.87 -4.57 0.80
C TRP A 75 -4.85 -5.12 1.84
N THR A 76 -5.55 -6.20 1.53
CA THR A 76 -6.48 -6.88 2.43
C THR A 76 -5.88 -8.12 3.09
N LEU A 77 -4.55 -8.28 3.06
CA LEU A 77 -3.83 -9.40 3.68
C LEU A 77 -4.41 -10.79 3.31
N THR A 78 -4.90 -10.93 2.08
CA THR A 78 -5.41 -12.20 1.59
C THR A 78 -4.22 -13.15 1.38
N PRO A 79 -4.24 -14.37 1.97
CA PRO A 79 -3.12 -15.30 1.83
C PRO A 79 -2.78 -15.60 0.38
N TYR A 80 -1.49 -15.66 0.07
CA TYR A 80 -0.99 -15.93 -1.27
C TYR A 80 0.34 -16.70 -1.23
N LEU A 81 0.56 -17.48 -2.29
CA LEU A 81 1.83 -18.16 -2.55
C LEU A 81 2.51 -17.47 -3.75
N GLY A 82 3.70 -16.93 -3.52
CA GLY A 82 4.60 -16.50 -4.58
C GLY A 82 5.41 -17.68 -5.08
N LEU A 83 5.44 -17.85 -6.41
CA LEU A 83 6.20 -18.90 -7.06
C LEU A 83 7.19 -18.29 -8.04
N GLY A 84 8.45 -18.67 -7.90
CA GLY A 84 9.54 -18.18 -8.75
C GLY A 84 10.68 -17.58 -7.94
N PRO A 85 11.82 -17.31 -8.57
CA PRO A 85 12.96 -16.68 -7.92
C PRO A 85 12.58 -15.29 -7.40
N GLY A 86 12.88 -15.00 -6.13
CA GLY A 86 12.57 -13.72 -5.49
C GLY A 86 11.10 -13.55 -5.08
N ALA A 87 10.26 -14.56 -5.26
CA ALA A 87 8.84 -14.45 -4.95
C ALA A 87 8.59 -14.62 -3.45
N TYR A 88 7.85 -13.69 -2.87
CA TYR A 88 7.39 -13.71 -1.49
C TYR A 88 6.02 -14.37 -1.36
N SER A 89 5.74 -14.91 -0.20
CA SER A 89 4.46 -15.53 0.16
C SER A 89 4.02 -15.03 1.52
N ASP A 90 2.72 -14.87 1.68
CA ASP A 90 2.05 -14.69 2.95
C ASP A 90 1.01 -15.80 3.09
N PHE A 91 1.39 -16.90 3.75
CA PHE A 91 0.56 -18.11 3.78
C PHE A 91 0.76 -18.90 5.06
N GLY A 92 -0.33 -19.46 5.59
CA GLY A 92 -0.29 -20.28 6.82
C GLY A 92 0.11 -19.49 8.08
N GLY A 93 -0.12 -18.17 8.09
CA GLY A 93 0.24 -17.30 9.20
C GLY A 93 1.72 -16.88 9.23
N LYS A 94 2.49 -17.14 8.16
CA LYS A 94 3.92 -16.85 8.06
C LYS A 94 4.24 -16.12 6.76
N ARG A 95 5.35 -15.36 6.77
CA ARG A 95 5.99 -14.86 5.56
C ARG A 95 7.25 -15.63 5.25
N PHE A 96 7.36 -15.99 3.99
CA PHE A 96 8.52 -16.70 3.48
C PHE A 96 8.70 -16.38 2.00
N TYR A 97 9.89 -16.63 1.48
CA TYR A 97 10.21 -16.30 0.11
C TYR A 97 11.17 -17.32 -0.51
N PHE A 98 11.24 -17.29 -1.83
CA PHE A 98 12.31 -17.92 -2.59
C PHE A 98 13.42 -16.91 -2.86
N PRO A 99 14.70 -17.23 -2.58
CA PRO A 99 15.82 -16.39 -2.99
C PRO A 99 15.79 -16.08 -4.50
N ALA A 100 16.36 -14.94 -4.89
CA ALA A 100 16.35 -14.45 -6.27
C ALA A 100 17.23 -15.25 -7.25
N ASP A 101 17.95 -16.27 -6.78
CA ASP A 101 18.80 -17.11 -7.63
C ASP A 101 17.94 -18.01 -8.55
N THR A 102 17.80 -17.57 -9.80
CA THR A 102 17.06 -18.27 -10.83
C THR A 102 17.64 -19.64 -11.14
N LYS A 103 18.97 -19.80 -11.10
CA LYS A 103 19.62 -21.08 -11.40
C LYS A 103 19.36 -22.09 -10.29
N ALA A 104 19.52 -21.68 -9.04
CA ALA A 104 19.22 -22.52 -7.89
C ALA A 104 17.74 -22.94 -7.88
N PHE A 105 16.83 -21.98 -8.10
CA PHE A 105 15.39 -22.25 -8.20
C PHE A 105 15.08 -23.29 -9.27
N CYS A 106 15.59 -23.12 -10.50
CA CYS A 106 15.35 -24.07 -11.59
C CYS A 106 15.93 -25.45 -11.31
N GLN A 107 17.10 -25.54 -10.65
CA GLN A 107 17.71 -26.81 -10.28
C GLN A 107 16.87 -27.55 -9.23
N ALA A 108 16.46 -26.85 -8.17
CA ALA A 108 15.65 -27.43 -7.11
C ALA A 108 14.24 -27.84 -7.59
N ALA A 109 13.63 -27.03 -8.45
CA ALA A 109 12.36 -27.37 -9.09
C ALA A 109 12.47 -28.67 -9.90
N LYS A 110 13.52 -28.83 -10.72
CA LYS A 110 13.75 -30.05 -11.51
C LYS A 110 14.03 -31.28 -10.65
N ALA A 111 14.67 -31.11 -9.50
CA ALA A 111 14.95 -32.18 -8.54
C ALA A 111 13.76 -32.51 -7.63
N GLY A 112 12.65 -31.77 -7.73
CA GLY A 112 11.45 -31.99 -6.89
C GLY A 112 11.63 -31.58 -5.42
N ASN A 113 12.64 -30.75 -5.10
CA ASN A 113 12.96 -30.33 -3.74
C ASN A 113 12.87 -28.80 -3.55
N ILE A 114 12.00 -28.12 -4.29
CA ILE A 114 11.91 -26.64 -4.29
C ILE A 114 11.73 -26.03 -2.90
N THR A 115 11.04 -26.72 -1.99
CA THR A 115 10.82 -26.28 -0.61
C THR A 115 12.10 -26.15 0.20
N SER A 116 13.21 -26.78 -0.22
CA SER A 116 14.51 -26.63 0.46
C SER A 116 15.15 -25.25 0.26
N LEU A 117 14.63 -24.45 -0.68
CA LEU A 117 15.09 -23.07 -0.92
C LEU A 117 14.27 -22.04 -0.15
N LEU A 118 13.18 -22.42 0.51
CA LEU A 118 12.33 -21.48 1.22
C LEU A 118 13.08 -20.87 2.40
N GLU A 119 13.07 -19.54 2.47
CA GLU A 119 13.55 -18.80 3.63
C GLU A 119 12.37 -18.16 4.34
N ILE A 120 12.34 -18.28 5.67
CA ILE A 120 11.32 -17.63 6.49
C ILE A 120 11.76 -16.20 6.76
N GLU A 121 10.91 -15.26 6.37
CA GLU A 121 11.09 -13.84 6.66
C GLU A 121 10.50 -13.49 8.02
N ASP A 122 9.29 -13.98 8.30
CA ASP A 122 8.58 -13.71 9.54
C ASP A 122 7.69 -14.90 9.92
N GLU A 123 7.95 -15.48 11.09
CA GLU A 123 7.18 -16.59 11.64
C GLU A 123 5.84 -16.16 12.22
N THR A 124 5.71 -14.90 12.66
CA THR A 124 4.53 -14.38 13.36
C THR A 124 4.28 -12.91 13.01
N PRO A 125 3.81 -12.60 11.79
CA PRO A 125 3.54 -11.22 11.37
C PRO A 125 2.48 -10.54 12.23
N ASN A 126 2.69 -9.27 12.54
CA ASN A 126 1.73 -8.48 13.32
C ASN A 126 0.54 -8.05 12.46
N ARG A 127 -0.51 -8.88 12.43
CA ARG A 127 -1.72 -8.63 11.62
C ARG A 127 -2.48 -7.37 12.00
N LEU A 128 -2.41 -6.95 13.26
CA LEU A 128 -3.10 -5.74 13.71
C LEU A 128 -2.43 -4.50 13.11
N GLU A 129 -1.12 -4.37 13.26
CA GLU A 129 -0.35 -3.26 12.68
C GLU A 129 -0.51 -3.22 11.16
N GLU A 130 -0.38 -4.38 10.50
CA GLU A 130 -0.50 -4.49 9.05
C GLU A 130 -1.88 -4.09 8.55
N THR A 131 -2.94 -4.49 9.26
CA THR A 131 -4.31 -4.11 8.90
C THR A 131 -4.46 -2.60 8.93
N VAL A 132 -3.95 -1.93 9.96
CA VAL A 132 -3.99 -0.46 10.06
C VAL A 132 -3.15 0.18 8.95
N PHE A 133 -1.91 -0.26 8.80
CA PHE A 133 -0.97 0.32 7.85
C PHE A 133 -1.47 0.16 6.41
N LEU A 134 -1.85 -1.06 6.00
CA LEU A 134 -2.26 -1.32 4.63
C LEU A 134 -3.63 -0.73 4.30
N ALA A 135 -4.60 -0.79 5.22
CA ALA A 135 -5.94 -0.27 4.94
C ALA A 135 -5.92 1.25 4.69
N LEU A 136 -5.10 2.00 5.45
CA LEU A 136 -4.94 3.45 5.25
C LEU A 136 -4.26 3.83 3.92
N ARG A 137 -3.62 2.88 3.23
CA ARG A 137 -3.09 3.09 1.86
C ARG A 137 -4.16 2.98 0.78
N THR A 138 -5.35 2.48 1.13
CA THR A 138 -6.45 2.28 0.19
C THR A 138 -7.46 3.42 0.26
N GLY A 139 -8.18 3.68 -0.83
CA GLY A 139 -9.29 4.63 -0.84
C GLY A 139 -10.45 4.20 0.06
N ASN A 140 -10.58 2.90 0.35
CA ASN A 140 -11.59 2.38 1.28
C ASN A 140 -11.25 2.69 2.74
N GLY A 141 -9.96 2.84 3.05
CA GLY A 141 -9.45 3.19 4.36
C GLY A 141 -9.58 2.07 5.39
N LEU A 142 -9.25 2.41 6.64
CA LEU A 142 -9.39 1.53 7.79
C LEU A 142 -10.84 1.53 8.26
N THR A 143 -11.50 0.38 8.22
CA THR A 143 -12.86 0.23 8.74
C THR A 143 -12.85 -0.29 10.17
N ARG A 144 -13.86 0.09 10.95
CA ARG A 144 -14.09 -0.42 12.30
C ARG A 144 -14.22 -1.95 12.31
N SER A 145 -14.94 -2.50 11.32
CA SER A 145 -15.08 -3.95 11.17
C SER A 145 -13.74 -4.65 10.94
N ALA A 146 -12.87 -4.11 10.08
CA ALA A 146 -11.56 -4.72 9.81
C ALA A 146 -10.70 -4.84 11.07
N LEU A 147 -10.76 -3.86 11.98
CA LEU A 147 -10.08 -3.95 13.27
C LEU A 147 -10.69 -5.00 14.20
N CYS A 148 -12.01 -5.12 14.22
CA CYS A 148 -12.71 -6.14 15.01
C CYS A 148 -12.42 -7.56 14.52
N ASP A 149 -12.17 -7.73 13.22
CA ASP A 149 -11.82 -9.03 12.63
C ASP A 149 -10.43 -9.52 13.11
N VAL A 150 -9.50 -8.60 13.38
CA VAL A 150 -8.12 -8.93 13.79
C VAL A 150 -7.82 -8.70 15.27
N SER A 151 -8.72 -8.07 16.02
CA SER A 151 -8.55 -7.79 17.45
C SER A 151 -9.88 -7.72 18.20
N LYS A 152 -9.92 -8.34 19.39
CA LYS A 152 -11.08 -8.27 20.31
C LYS A 152 -11.36 -6.85 20.80
N ASP A 153 -10.33 -6.00 20.83
CA ASP A 153 -10.42 -4.60 21.24
C ASP A 153 -10.60 -3.66 20.03
N GLY A 154 -10.96 -4.19 18.86
CA GLY A 154 -11.01 -3.46 17.59
C GLY A 154 -11.77 -2.13 17.65
N ASN A 155 -12.92 -2.09 18.34
CA ASN A 155 -13.68 -0.85 18.54
C ASN A 155 -12.89 0.21 19.32
N ALA A 156 -12.25 -0.17 20.43
CA ALA A 156 -11.48 0.75 21.25
C ALA A 156 -10.22 1.22 20.52
N LEU A 157 -9.59 0.35 19.72
CA LEU A 157 -8.46 0.71 18.87
C LEU A 157 -8.87 1.69 17.78
N PHE A 158 -10.00 1.46 17.10
CA PHE A 158 -10.54 2.39 16.11
C PHE A 158 -10.74 3.77 16.72
N ASP A 159 -11.38 3.85 17.89
CA ASP A 159 -11.66 5.13 18.56
C ASP A 159 -10.36 5.86 18.96
N LYS A 160 -9.32 5.14 19.37
CA LYS A 160 -7.99 5.72 19.63
C LYS A 160 -7.37 6.29 18.37
N ILE A 161 -7.39 5.55 17.26
CA ILE A 161 -6.84 5.99 15.97
C ILE A 161 -7.62 7.20 15.45
N ALA A 162 -8.95 7.14 15.46
CA ALA A 162 -9.81 8.26 15.06
C ALA A 162 -9.52 9.53 15.87
N LYS A 163 -9.35 9.38 17.19
CA LYS A 163 -8.97 10.49 18.08
C LYS A 163 -7.59 11.06 17.73
N ALA A 164 -6.60 10.21 17.47
CA ALA A 164 -5.26 10.64 17.10
C ALA A 164 -5.24 11.36 15.75
N LEU A 165 -6.08 10.92 14.81
CA LEU A 165 -6.15 11.49 13.46
C LEU A 165 -7.08 12.70 13.32
N LYS A 166 -7.87 13.03 14.36
CA LYS A 166 -8.78 14.18 14.37
C LYS A 166 -8.16 15.52 13.91
N PRO A 167 -6.93 15.90 14.33
CA PRO A 167 -6.30 17.14 13.87
C PRO A 167 -6.07 17.19 12.34
N TYR A 168 -6.02 16.03 11.69
CA TYR A 168 -5.83 15.91 10.24
C TYR A 168 -7.17 15.91 9.48
N THR A 169 -8.27 15.53 10.13
CA THR A 169 -9.63 15.76 9.61
C THR A 169 -9.91 17.24 9.47
N GLU A 170 -9.55 18.04 10.48
CA GLU A 170 -9.71 19.51 10.47
C GLU A 170 -8.85 20.18 9.38
N LYS A 171 -7.77 19.54 8.95
CA LYS A 171 -6.89 19.96 7.84
C LYS A 171 -7.32 19.41 6.47
N GLY A 172 -8.40 18.63 6.39
CA GLY A 172 -8.87 18.02 5.14
C GLY A 172 -7.98 16.89 4.60
N LEU A 173 -7.13 16.30 5.44
CA LEU A 173 -6.24 15.19 5.08
C LEU A 173 -6.87 13.83 5.35
N VAL A 174 -7.82 13.78 6.26
CA VAL A 174 -8.53 12.57 6.69
C VAL A 174 -10.04 12.79 6.61
N HIS A 175 -10.77 11.77 6.18
CA HIS A 175 -12.20 11.65 6.36
C HIS A 175 -12.50 10.53 7.34
N GLU A 176 -13.29 10.84 8.36
CA GLU A 176 -13.72 9.89 9.39
C GLU A 176 -15.23 10.08 9.62
N ASN A 177 -15.98 8.98 9.78
CA ASN A 177 -17.44 9.00 9.85
C ASN A 177 -18.06 8.05 10.90
N GLY A 178 -17.28 7.61 11.88
CA GLY A 178 -17.63 6.64 12.91
C GLY A 178 -17.34 5.19 12.52
N GLU A 179 -17.38 4.87 11.22
CA GLU A 179 -17.25 3.50 10.70
C GLU A 179 -15.97 3.27 9.90
N ALA A 180 -15.41 4.32 9.28
CA ALA A 180 -14.18 4.24 8.51
C ALA A 180 -13.33 5.51 8.64
N ILE A 181 -12.02 5.32 8.58
CA ILE A 181 -10.99 6.36 8.49
C ILE A 181 -10.33 6.24 7.12
N ARG A 182 -10.44 7.28 6.29
CA ARG A 182 -9.89 7.34 4.93
C ARG A 182 -8.97 8.53 4.78
N LEU A 183 -7.88 8.36 4.05
CA LEU A 183 -7.06 9.49 3.62
C LEU A 183 -7.71 10.17 2.42
N THR A 184 -7.61 11.50 2.35
CA THR A 184 -7.93 12.24 1.12
C THR A 184 -6.76 12.11 0.15
N SER A 185 -6.92 12.55 -1.10
CA SER A 185 -5.77 12.65 -2.01
C SER A 185 -4.65 13.52 -1.43
N ALA A 186 -4.98 14.60 -0.71
CA ALA A 186 -3.97 15.37 0.03
C ALA A 186 -3.39 14.58 1.21
N GLY A 187 -4.21 13.80 1.91
CA GLY A 187 -3.75 12.87 2.95
C GLY A 187 -2.77 11.82 2.45
N PHE A 188 -2.93 11.31 1.22
CA PHE A 188 -2.04 10.30 0.66
C PHE A 188 -0.61 10.81 0.44
N LEU A 189 -0.41 12.11 0.17
CA LEU A 189 0.93 12.70 0.11
C LEU A 189 1.66 12.60 1.45
N LEU A 190 0.91 12.53 2.55
CA LEU A 190 1.42 12.41 3.92
C LEU A 190 1.11 11.04 4.53
N ALA A 191 0.78 10.03 3.70
CA ALA A 191 0.29 8.74 4.17
C ALA A 191 1.22 8.11 5.21
N ASN A 192 2.53 8.12 4.97
CA ASN A 192 3.50 7.53 5.89
C ASN A 192 3.44 8.15 7.29
N ALA A 193 3.37 9.48 7.38
CA ALA A 193 3.27 10.16 8.66
C ALA A 193 1.95 9.85 9.36
N LEU A 194 0.83 9.88 8.63
CA LEU A 194 -0.50 9.59 9.18
C LEU A 194 -0.63 8.13 9.65
N MET A 195 -0.04 7.19 8.92
CA MET A 195 0.01 5.79 9.33
C MET A 195 0.86 5.61 10.59
N THR A 196 2.01 6.29 10.71
CA THR A 196 2.81 6.28 11.94
C THR A 196 2.01 6.79 13.13
N GLU A 197 1.31 7.92 13.00
CA GLU A 197 0.44 8.45 14.06
C GLU A 197 -0.65 7.45 14.48
N ALA A 198 -1.26 6.76 13.50
CA ALA A 198 -2.25 5.72 13.77
C ALA A 198 -1.66 4.53 14.55
N LEU A 199 -0.45 4.08 14.19
CA LEU A 199 0.24 2.98 14.86
C LEU A 199 0.63 3.36 16.29
N LEU A 200 1.21 4.54 16.50
CA LEU A 200 1.56 5.07 17.83
C LEU A 200 0.33 5.16 18.75
N ALA A 201 -0.83 5.54 18.21
CA ALA A 201 -2.08 5.63 18.96
C ALA A 201 -2.57 4.28 19.52
N MET A 202 -2.15 3.16 18.93
CA MET A 202 -2.46 1.83 19.44
C MET A 202 -1.64 1.44 20.67
N GLY A 203 -0.63 2.24 21.05
CA GLY A 203 0.23 1.99 22.20
C GLY A 203 1.50 1.23 21.84
N GLN A 204 2.06 1.53 20.67
CA GLN A 204 3.35 1.05 20.22
C GLN A 204 4.37 2.18 20.17
#